data_AF-Q54YY8-F1
#
_entry.id   AF-Q54YY8-F1
#
_cell.length_a   1.000
_cell.length_b   1.000
_cell.length_c   1.000
_cell.angle_alpha   90.00
_cell.angle_beta   90.00
_cell.angle_gamma   90.00
#
_symmetry.space_group_name_H-M   'P 1'
#
loop_
_entity.id
_entity.type
_entity.pdbx_description
1 polymer ?
#
loop_
_entity_poly.entity_id
_entity_poly.type
_entity_poly.pdbx_seq_one_letter_code
_entity_poly.pdbx_strand_id
1 'polypeptide(L)'
;MINNFKGILIIILSFLFLLLFKYSNADDYFPYPFFNDQSNQVILFTEINFQGEKFIYNTSMGYLELPNKFHNNVGSFISGTINVCFIKWDPFEQHQIYSRRVNKDYFSNNRFGSRIDGIYNGLCRDSIWK
;
A
#
# COMPACT_ATOMS: atom_id res chain seq x y z
N MET A 1 -15.51 49.10 9.14
CA MET A 1 -15.79 47.71 9.58
C MET A 1 -15.31 46.66 8.55
N ILE A 2 -14.13 46.81 7.92
CA ILE A 2 -13.70 45.95 6.78
C ILE A 2 -12.48 45.05 7.11
N ASN A 3 -11.77 45.27 8.22
CA ASN A 3 -10.53 44.53 8.50
C ASN A 3 -10.70 43.16 9.19
N ASN A 4 -11.89 42.81 9.70
CA ASN A 4 -12.11 41.53 10.38
C ASN A 4 -12.26 40.33 9.42
N PHE A 5 -12.60 40.55 8.15
CA PHE A 5 -12.85 39.44 7.21
C PHE A 5 -11.58 38.71 6.79
N LYS A 6 -10.43 39.40 6.67
CA LYS A 6 -9.16 38.78 6.27
C LYS A 6 -8.65 37.77 7.31
N GLY A 7 -8.76 38.10 8.59
CA GLY A 7 -8.32 37.20 9.68
C GLY A 7 -9.14 35.90 9.72
N ILE A 8 -10.46 36.01 9.58
CA ILE A 8 -11.37 34.85 9.57
C ILE A 8 -11.07 33.95 8.36
N LEU A 9 -10.82 34.53 7.17
CA LEU A 9 -10.52 33.76 5.96
C LEU A 9 -9.23 32.92 6.10
N ILE A 10 -8.18 33.46 6.71
CA ILE A 10 -6.90 32.75 6.94
C ILE A 10 -7.09 31.56 7.88
N ILE A 11 -7.89 31.73 8.95
CA ILE A 11 -8.18 30.66 9.90
C ILE A 11 -8.96 29.54 9.22
N ILE A 12 -9.97 29.88 8.40
CA ILE A 12 -10.77 28.89 7.66
C ILE A 12 -9.88 28.12 6.67
N LEU A 13 -9.01 28.80 5.92
CA LEU A 13 -8.08 28.16 4.98
C LEU A 13 -7.10 27.22 5.69
N SER A 14 -6.58 27.62 6.85
CA SER A 14 -5.65 26.81 7.64
C SER A 14 -6.36 25.55 8.19
N PHE A 15 -7.59 25.70 8.66
CA PHE A 15 -8.38 24.57 9.15
C PHE A 15 -8.77 23.60 8.02
N LEU A 16 -9.15 24.14 6.85
CA LEU A 16 -9.45 23.33 5.67
C LEU A 16 -8.21 22.57 5.20
N PHE A 17 -7.04 23.20 5.18
CA PHE A 17 -5.77 22.54 4.83
C PHE A 17 -5.43 21.39 5.79
N LEU A 18 -5.62 21.58 7.10
CA LEU A 18 -5.42 20.52 8.10
C LEU A 18 -6.43 19.36 7.94
N LEU A 19 -7.69 19.66 7.62
CA LEU A 19 -8.70 18.64 7.36
C LEU A 19 -8.37 17.83 6.11
N LEU A 20 -7.92 18.47 5.03
CA LEU A 20 -7.48 17.79 3.81
C LEU A 20 -6.28 16.89 4.08
N PHE A 21 -5.30 17.36 4.86
CA PHE A 21 -4.13 16.55 5.25
C PHE A 21 -4.52 15.33 6.08
N LYS A 22 -5.49 15.46 7.01
CA LYS A 22 -5.99 14.30 7.77
C LYS A 22 -6.70 13.28 6.88
N TYR A 23 -7.49 13.75 5.92
CA TYR A 23 -8.24 12.85 5.03
C TYR A 23 -7.32 12.01 4.14
N SER A 24 -6.20 12.57 3.66
CA SER A 24 -5.24 11.84 2.82
C SER A 24 -4.59 10.62 3.50
N ASN A 25 -4.58 10.58 4.83
CA ASN A 25 -3.89 9.55 5.61
C ASN A 25 -4.82 8.45 6.16
N ALA A 26 -6.13 8.51 5.85
CA ALA A 26 -7.12 7.61 6.47
C ALA A 26 -7.22 6.20 5.83
N ASP A 27 -6.53 5.94 4.73
CA ASP A 27 -6.50 4.63 4.07
C ASP A 27 -5.54 3.66 4.78
N ASP A 28 -5.72 3.29 6.07
CA ASP A 28 -4.73 2.36 6.65
C ASP A 28 -5.09 1.52 7.89
N TYR A 29 -6.24 1.70 8.53
CA TYR A 29 -6.57 0.89 9.72
C TYR A 29 -7.99 0.36 9.67
N PHE A 30 -8.22 -0.62 8.79
CA PHE A 30 -9.45 -1.39 8.84
C PHE A 30 -9.18 -2.69 9.61
N PRO A 31 -9.79 -2.92 10.79
CA PRO A 31 -9.73 -4.19 11.48
C PRO A 31 -10.62 -5.19 10.72
N TYR A 32 -10.19 -5.61 9.53
CA TYR A 32 -10.91 -6.65 8.81
C TYR A 32 -10.87 -7.93 9.66
N PRO A 33 -12.01 -8.57 9.96
CA PRO A 33 -12.07 -9.83 10.72
C PRO A 33 -11.33 -10.99 10.02
N PHE A 34 -10.90 -10.77 8.78
CA PHE A 34 -10.13 -11.67 7.93
C PHE A 34 -8.72 -11.98 8.47
N PHE A 35 -8.20 -11.16 9.40
CA PHE A 35 -6.83 -11.27 9.90
C PHE A 35 -6.52 -12.47 10.80
N ASN A 36 -7.55 -13.17 11.30
CA ASN A 36 -7.35 -14.34 12.16
C ASN A 36 -6.79 -15.55 11.40
N ASP A 37 -7.02 -15.64 10.08
CA ASP A 37 -6.59 -16.77 9.23
C ASP A 37 -5.32 -16.46 8.41
N GLN A 38 -4.97 -15.18 8.27
CA GLN A 38 -3.88 -14.67 7.43
C GLN A 38 -2.50 -14.66 8.11
N SER A 39 -2.24 -15.59 9.02
CA SER A 39 -0.95 -15.62 9.71
C SER A 39 0.17 -15.87 8.69
N ASN A 40 1.12 -14.93 8.66
CA ASN A 40 2.33 -14.97 7.84
C ASN A 40 2.15 -15.00 6.31
N GLN A 41 1.10 -14.34 5.82
CA GLN A 41 0.80 -14.25 4.38
C GLN A 41 0.62 -12.80 3.92
N VAL A 42 0.79 -12.57 2.62
CA VAL A 42 0.32 -11.37 1.91
C VAL A 42 -0.58 -11.84 0.78
N ILE A 43 -1.79 -11.29 0.68
CA ILE A 43 -2.66 -11.52 -0.47
C ILE A 43 -2.59 -10.32 -1.39
N LEU A 44 -2.33 -10.60 -2.66
CA LEU A 44 -2.42 -9.66 -3.76
C LEU A 44 -3.70 -9.92 -4.54
N PHE A 45 -4.31 -8.86 -5.04
CA PHE A 45 -5.51 -8.88 -5.85
C PHE A 45 -5.23 -8.13 -7.15
N THR A 46 -5.67 -8.67 -8.29
CA THR A 46 -5.46 -8.01 -9.59
C THR A 46 -6.28 -6.72 -9.73
N GLU A 47 -7.38 -6.59 -8.98
CA GLU A 47 -8.24 -5.42 -9.01
C GLU A 47 -8.25 -4.67 -7.67
N ILE A 48 -8.77 -3.44 -7.71
CA ILE A 48 -8.98 -2.63 -6.52
C ILE A 48 -10.08 -3.24 -5.63
N ASN A 49 -10.20 -2.76 -4.40
CA ASN A 49 -11.20 -3.18 -3.41
C ASN A 49 -11.19 -4.69 -3.11
N PHE A 50 -10.02 -5.33 -3.18
CA PHE A 50 -9.81 -6.76 -2.91
C PHE A 50 -10.61 -7.68 -3.83
N GLN A 51 -10.75 -7.28 -5.11
CA GLN A 51 -11.48 -8.01 -6.15
C GLN A 51 -10.54 -8.66 -7.19
N GLY A 52 -11.12 -9.42 -8.11
CA GLY A 52 -10.39 -10.06 -9.20
C GLY A 52 -9.67 -11.33 -8.75
N GLU A 53 -8.60 -11.69 -9.46
CA GLU A 53 -7.79 -12.86 -9.14
C GLU A 53 -6.94 -12.61 -7.90
N LYS A 54 -6.78 -13.65 -7.08
CA LYS A 54 -5.99 -13.60 -5.85
C LYS A 54 -4.69 -14.38 -5.99
N PHE A 55 -3.62 -13.84 -5.43
CA PHE A 55 -2.35 -14.53 -5.23
C PHE A 55 -1.94 -14.46 -3.78
N ILE A 56 -1.60 -15.60 -3.19
CA ILE A 56 -1.19 -15.70 -1.78
C ILE A 56 0.30 -15.93 -1.73
N TYR A 57 1.01 -14.93 -1.25
CA TYR A 57 2.41 -15.02 -0.88
C TYR A 57 2.55 -15.43 0.57
N ASN A 58 3.56 -16.24 0.89
CA ASN A 58 3.91 -16.59 2.26
C ASN A 58 5.42 -16.56 2.47
N THR A 59 5.85 -16.48 3.73
CA THR A 59 7.27 -16.31 4.09
C THR A 59 8.21 -17.40 3.59
N SER A 60 7.74 -18.63 3.37
CA SER A 60 8.60 -19.73 2.93
C SER A 60 9.01 -19.60 1.45
N MET A 61 8.36 -18.71 0.69
CA MET A 61 8.70 -18.42 -0.69
C MET A 61 9.96 -17.55 -0.85
N GLY A 62 10.40 -16.83 0.20
CA GLY A 62 11.65 -16.05 0.18
C GLY A 62 11.59 -14.84 -0.74
N TYR A 63 12.24 -14.89 -1.90
CA TYR A 63 12.03 -13.93 -2.98
C TYR A 63 11.22 -14.61 -4.08
N LEU A 64 10.24 -13.92 -4.62
CA LEU A 64 9.42 -14.41 -5.72
C LEU A 64 9.16 -13.30 -6.73
N GLU A 65 9.49 -13.57 -7.99
CA GLU A 65 8.96 -12.80 -9.10
C GLU A 65 7.46 -13.10 -9.26
N LEU A 66 6.65 -12.05 -9.38
CA LEU A 66 5.21 -12.22 -9.42
C LEU A 66 4.78 -12.97 -10.69
N PRO A 67 3.79 -13.87 -10.59
CA PRO A 67 3.20 -14.49 -11.77
C PRO A 67 2.73 -13.44 -12.77
N ASN A 68 2.74 -13.75 -14.07
CA ASN A 68 2.44 -12.81 -15.16
C ASN A 68 1.17 -11.97 -14.95
N LYS A 69 0.14 -12.53 -14.29
CA LYS A 69 -1.12 -11.82 -14.02
C LYS A 69 -1.02 -10.71 -12.97
N PHE A 70 -0.02 -10.78 -12.09
CA PHE A 70 0.22 -9.84 -10.99
C PHE A 70 1.42 -8.93 -11.26
N HIS A 71 2.29 -9.30 -12.20
CA HIS A 71 3.41 -8.48 -12.64
C HIS A 71 2.88 -7.15 -13.23
N ASN A 72 3.30 -6.02 -12.66
CA ASN A 72 2.78 -4.67 -12.95
C ASN A 72 1.25 -4.53 -12.80
N ASN A 73 0.57 -5.43 -12.08
CA ASN A 73 -0.89 -5.53 -12.08
C ASN A 73 -1.47 -5.95 -10.72
N VAL A 74 -1.08 -5.24 -9.66
CA VAL A 74 -1.62 -5.42 -8.31
C VAL A 74 -2.57 -4.27 -7.98
N GLY A 75 -3.87 -4.54 -8.13
CA GLY A 75 -4.97 -3.62 -7.82
C GLY A 75 -5.09 -3.29 -6.33
N SER A 76 -4.97 -4.29 -5.46
CA SER A 76 -5.05 -4.11 -4.01
C SER A 76 -4.31 -5.24 -3.27
N PHE A 77 -4.06 -5.05 -1.97
CA PHE A 77 -3.40 -6.08 -1.16
C PHE A 77 -3.80 -6.05 0.31
N ILE A 78 -3.62 -7.20 0.96
CA ILE A 78 -3.74 -7.39 2.40
C ILE A 78 -2.44 -8.03 2.90
N SER A 79 -1.73 -7.36 3.80
CA SER A 79 -0.59 -7.92 4.51
C SER A 79 -1.02 -8.45 5.87
N GLY A 80 -0.80 -9.73 6.11
CA GLY A 80 -1.05 -10.40 7.39
C GLY A 80 -0.06 -9.98 8.47
N THR A 81 0.49 -10.93 9.22
CA THR A 81 1.42 -10.65 10.33
C THR A 81 2.89 -10.45 9.91
N ILE A 82 3.17 -10.27 8.63
CA ILE A 82 4.55 -10.23 8.09
C ILE A 82 4.89 -8.90 7.43
N ASN A 83 6.17 -8.58 7.47
CA ASN A 83 6.73 -7.51 6.65
C ASN A 83 7.20 -8.11 5.32
N VAL A 84 6.96 -7.40 4.22
CA VAL A 84 7.49 -7.75 2.90
C VAL A 84 8.03 -6.51 2.21
N CYS A 85 8.95 -6.72 1.30
CA CYS A 85 9.39 -5.69 0.37
C CYS A 85 8.81 -5.98 -1.01
N PHE A 86 8.08 -5.02 -1.58
CA PHE A 86 7.72 -5.07 -3.00
C PHE A 86 8.82 -4.41 -3.82
N ILE A 87 9.14 -5.00 -4.97
CA ILE A 87 10.31 -4.66 -5.78
C ILE A 87 9.89 -4.38 -7.21
N LYS A 88 10.41 -3.30 -7.79
CA LYS A 88 10.53 -3.03 -9.22
C LYS A 88 12.01 -3.14 -9.59
N TRP A 89 12.35 -3.78 -10.69
CA TRP A 89 13.73 -3.94 -11.15
C TRP A 89 14.19 -2.86 -12.12
N ASP A 90 13.31 -2.36 -12.99
CA ASP A 90 13.65 -1.36 -14.00
C ASP A 90 12.58 -0.27 -14.17
N PRO A 91 12.80 0.95 -13.65
CA PRO A 91 13.93 1.35 -12.80
C PRO A 91 13.86 0.66 -11.43
N PHE A 92 15.01 0.46 -10.78
CA PHE A 92 15.03 -0.17 -9.47
C PHE A 92 14.31 0.70 -8.43
N GLU A 93 13.20 0.20 -7.89
CA GLU A 93 12.44 0.82 -6.80
C GLU A 93 12.02 -0.25 -5.79
N GLN A 94 11.94 0.14 -4.53
CA GLN A 94 11.48 -0.74 -3.46
C GLN A 94 10.42 -0.04 -2.62
N HIS A 95 9.40 -0.79 -2.20
CA HIS A 95 8.36 -0.28 -1.32
C HIS A 95 8.16 -1.24 -0.14
N GLN A 96 8.47 -0.75 1.06
CA GLN A 96 8.26 -1.49 2.30
C GLN A 96 6.77 -1.60 2.62
N ILE A 97 6.30 -2.83 2.78
CA ILE A 97 4.99 -3.12 3.35
C ILE A 97 5.19 -3.71 4.74
N TYR A 98 4.61 -3.04 5.73
CA TYR A 98 4.63 -3.52 7.11
C TYR A 98 3.50 -4.52 7.37
N SER A 99 3.63 -5.30 8.44
CA SER A 99 2.57 -6.18 8.92
C SER A 99 1.27 -5.41 9.15
N ARG A 100 0.15 -6.09 8.89
CA ARG A 100 -1.24 -5.60 9.06
C ARG A 100 -1.61 -4.43 8.16
N ARG A 101 -0.79 -4.12 7.16
CA ARG A 101 -1.11 -3.11 6.14
C ARG A 101 -2.15 -3.61 5.15
N VAL A 102 -3.05 -2.74 4.76
CA VAL A 102 -4.06 -3.01 3.73
C VAL A 102 -4.10 -1.83 2.77
N ASN A 103 -4.25 -2.10 1.47
CA ASN A 103 -4.46 -1.04 0.51
C ASN A 103 -5.48 -1.47 -0.53
N LYS A 104 -6.64 -0.79 -0.55
CA LYS A 104 -7.75 -1.05 -1.46
C LYS A 104 -7.51 -0.55 -2.89
N ASP A 105 -6.58 0.38 -3.08
CA ASP A 105 -6.26 0.94 -4.38
C ASP A 105 -4.74 1.15 -4.46
N TYR A 106 -4.05 0.08 -4.78
CA TYR A 106 -2.60 0.08 -4.90
C TYR A 106 -2.12 0.25 -6.33
N PHE A 107 -3.04 0.38 -7.29
CA PHE A 107 -2.75 0.45 -8.72
C PHE A 107 -3.02 1.82 -9.34
N SER A 108 -4.15 2.45 -9.00
CA SER A 108 -4.60 3.65 -9.70
C SER A 108 -3.63 4.82 -9.52
N ASN A 109 -3.65 5.77 -10.45
CA ASN A 109 -2.77 6.94 -10.46
C ASN A 109 -1.28 6.57 -10.44
N ASN A 110 -0.90 5.49 -11.12
CA ASN A 110 0.48 5.00 -11.20
C ASN A 110 1.08 4.74 -9.80
N ARG A 111 0.27 4.19 -8.89
CA ARG A 111 0.76 3.69 -7.59
C ARG A 111 1.64 2.45 -7.80
N PHE A 112 2.37 2.04 -6.77
CA PHE A 112 3.39 1.01 -6.90
C PHE A 112 2.85 -0.33 -7.47
N GLY A 113 1.58 -0.67 -7.20
CA GLY A 113 0.88 -1.84 -7.74
C GLY A 113 0.85 -1.93 -9.26
N SER A 114 0.89 -0.80 -9.98
CA SER A 114 0.97 -0.79 -11.45
C SER A 114 2.38 -1.08 -11.99
N ARG A 115 3.35 -1.34 -11.11
CA ARG A 115 4.75 -1.52 -11.46
C ARG A 115 5.51 -2.54 -10.59
N ILE A 116 4.84 -3.45 -9.91
CA ILE A 116 5.53 -4.45 -9.06
C ILE A 116 6.02 -5.60 -9.93
N ASP A 117 7.30 -5.95 -9.82
CA ASP A 117 7.88 -7.12 -10.48
C ASP A 117 7.96 -8.31 -9.50
N GLY A 118 8.29 -8.04 -8.23
CA GLY A 118 8.56 -9.10 -7.25
C GLY A 118 8.24 -8.73 -5.81
N ILE A 119 8.32 -9.75 -4.96
CA ILE A 119 8.10 -9.68 -3.51
C ILE A 119 9.22 -10.41 -2.78
N TYR A 120 9.69 -9.82 -1.69
CA TYR A 120 10.72 -10.38 -0.81
C TYR A 120 10.22 -10.44 0.64
N ASN A 121 10.51 -11.53 1.33
CA ASN A 121 10.21 -11.69 2.76
C ASN A 121 11.10 -10.80 3.63
N GLY A 122 10.51 -9.91 4.42
CA GLY A 122 11.23 -9.08 5.39
C GLY A 122 11.28 -7.60 5.01
N LEU A 123 12.33 -6.92 5.48
CA LEU A 123 12.50 -5.49 5.24
C LEU A 123 13.28 -5.24 3.94
N CYS A 124 12.92 -4.19 3.21
CA CYS A 124 13.63 -3.79 1.99
C CYS A 124 15.12 -3.53 2.25
N ARG A 125 15.46 -2.92 3.39
CA ARG A 125 16.85 -2.64 3.78
C ARG A 125 17.70 -3.90 3.99
N ASP A 126 17.04 -5.02 4.29
CA ASP A 126 17.68 -6.32 4.54
C ASP A 126 17.80 -7.13 3.24
N SER A 127 17.14 -6.70 2.17
CA SER A 127 17.31 -7.32 0.85
C SER A 127 18.73 -7.06 0.32
N ILE A 128 19.35 -8.08 -0.26
CA ILE A 128 20.70 -8.01 -0.85
C ILE A 128 20.73 -7.25 -2.18
N TRP A 129 19.57 -6.82 -2.65
CA TRP A 129 19.36 -6.17 -3.93
C TRP A 129 19.38 -4.65 -3.70
N LYS A 130 20.42 -3.97 -4.18
CA LYS A 130 20.62 -2.52 -4.06
C LYS A 130 21.27 -1.98 -5.32
#